data_AF-A0A1H6SFJ0-F1
#
_entry.id   AF-A0A1H6SFJ0-F1
#
_cell.length_a   1.000
_cell.length_b   1.000
_cell.length_c   1.000
_cell.angle_alpha   90.00
_cell.angle_beta   90.00
_cell.angle_gamma   90.00
#
_symmetry.space_group_name_H-M   'P 1'
#
loop_
_entity.id
_entity.type
_entity.pdbx_description
1 polymer ?
#
loop_
_entity_poly.entity_id
_entity_poly.type
_entity_poly.pdbx_seq_one_letter_code
_entity_poly.pdbx_strand_id
1 'polypeptide(L)'
;MNNLTTDILQTLATKGDLNELFRSHLELAVNTLLRTELTAFLEYDKYDRVGFHSGNSRNGSYDRTVKTEYGELHLQIPRDRNGEFKQQTLPAYKRTNGTLEETVIHLFQKGITMSEIADLIEKMYGHHYTPQTMSNMTKVFTEEVSAFKKRKLNSRYAVIYLDATYIPLKRKTVEKEAIHIAVGIRPDGTKEVLGYAIAPNESTVTWKEILEDLSDRGVKDVLLFVTDGLKGIKDTIHHVFPQAAYQHCCVHVSRNISSKVRVADRKEICEDFKTIYQADSRETALEARLAFSEKWRSSYSKLAKSILENDNLLTFYDFPLSIRRSLYSTNLIESFNKQIKKYSRRKEQFQNEESMDRFLVSRFDTYNQKFLTRIHRGFQQAEAELEKMFERLTN
;
A
#
# COMPACT_ATOMS: atom_id res chain seq x y z
N MET A 1 -34.02 35.91 6.32
CA MET A 1 -33.68 34.61 5.70
C MET A 1 -34.20 34.65 4.28
N ASN A 2 -33.31 34.82 3.29
CA ASN A 2 -33.68 34.63 1.90
C ASN A 2 -33.94 33.14 1.69
N ASN A 3 -35.08 32.81 1.09
CA ASN A 3 -35.47 31.44 0.89
C ASN A 3 -34.77 30.96 -0.39
N LEU A 4 -33.60 30.34 -0.25
CA LEU A 4 -32.75 29.87 -1.36
C LEU A 4 -33.56 29.13 -2.44
N THR A 5 -34.59 28.40 -2.03
CA THR A 5 -35.52 27.71 -2.94
C THR A 5 -36.30 28.68 -3.83
N THR A 6 -36.73 29.83 -3.31
CA THR A 6 -37.41 30.88 -4.08
C THR A 6 -36.46 31.55 -5.07
N ASP A 7 -35.22 31.83 -4.65
CA ASP A 7 -34.21 32.48 -5.48
C ASP A 7 -33.74 31.56 -6.63
N ILE A 8 -33.66 30.24 -6.38
CA ILE A 8 -33.40 29.22 -7.41
C ILE A 8 -34.53 29.17 -8.44
N LEU A 9 -35.80 29.14 -7.98
CA LEU A 9 -36.96 29.10 -8.87
C LEU A 9 -37.05 30.35 -9.76
N GLN A 10 -36.75 31.52 -9.21
CA GLN A 10 -36.75 32.78 -9.94
C GLN A 10 -35.59 32.82 -10.97
N THR A 11 -34.40 32.39 -10.58
CA THR A 11 -33.22 32.34 -11.46
C THR A 11 -33.43 31.36 -12.62
N LEU A 12 -34.05 30.21 -12.37
CA LEU A 12 -34.46 29.27 -13.41
C LEU A 12 -35.52 29.88 -14.35
N ALA A 13 -36.52 30.58 -13.81
CA ALA A 13 -37.56 31.23 -14.60
C ALA A 13 -37.01 32.33 -15.53
N THR A 14 -35.94 33.04 -15.12
CA THR A 14 -35.29 34.08 -15.91
C THR A 14 -34.13 33.57 -16.78
N LYS A 15 -33.86 32.25 -16.82
CA LYS A 15 -32.66 31.65 -17.44
C LYS A 15 -31.34 32.28 -16.95
N GLY A 16 -31.29 32.68 -15.69
CA GLY A 16 -30.08 33.20 -15.05
C GLY A 16 -29.05 32.10 -14.76
N ASP A 17 -27.83 32.51 -14.43
CA ASP A 17 -26.75 31.60 -14.09
C ASP A 17 -26.90 31.07 -12.65
N LEU A 18 -27.23 29.79 -12.52
CA LEU A 18 -27.33 29.12 -11.23
C LEU A 18 -25.99 29.04 -10.49
N ASN A 19 -24.87 28.98 -11.21
CA ASN A 19 -23.55 28.92 -10.56
C ASN A 19 -23.25 30.24 -9.85
N GLU A 20 -23.59 31.38 -10.46
CA GLU A 20 -23.45 32.69 -9.82
C GLU A 20 -24.39 32.86 -8.61
N LEU A 21 -25.61 32.31 -8.69
CA LEU A 21 -26.51 32.27 -7.55
C LEU A 21 -25.90 31.45 -6.40
N PHE A 22 -25.42 30.24 -6.67
CA PHE A 22 -24.78 29.42 -5.63
C PHE A 22 -23.51 30.06 -5.07
N ARG A 23 -22.68 30.67 -5.92
CA ARG A 23 -21.48 31.42 -5.52
C ARG A 23 -21.82 32.54 -4.53
N SER A 24 -22.78 33.40 -4.88
CA SER A 24 -23.18 34.55 -4.07
C SER A 24 -23.81 34.13 -2.73
N HIS A 25 -24.66 33.10 -2.73
CA HIS A 25 -25.23 32.56 -1.49
C HIS A 25 -24.18 31.90 -0.59
N LEU A 26 -23.23 31.17 -1.18
CA LEU A 26 -22.14 30.55 -0.45
C LEU A 26 -21.20 31.62 0.14
N GLU A 27 -20.87 32.66 -0.61
CA GLU A 27 -20.10 33.82 -0.13
C GLU A 27 -20.78 34.49 1.06
N LEU A 28 -22.09 34.74 0.97
CA LEU A 28 -22.89 35.33 2.04
C LEU A 28 -22.91 34.43 3.28
N ALA A 29 -23.14 33.12 3.09
CA ALA A 29 -23.22 32.16 4.18
C ALA A 29 -21.89 32.06 4.95
N VAL A 30 -20.76 31.95 4.23
CA VAL A 30 -19.43 31.85 4.83
C VAL A 30 -19.05 33.16 5.54
N ASN A 31 -19.29 34.32 4.92
CA ASN A 31 -19.05 35.62 5.57
C ASN A 31 -19.91 35.81 6.83
N THR A 32 -21.14 35.31 6.82
CA THR A 32 -22.02 35.36 8.00
C THR A 32 -21.48 34.45 9.09
N LEU A 33 -21.10 33.21 8.75
CA LEU A 33 -20.57 32.24 9.72
C LEU A 33 -19.29 32.75 10.38
N LEU A 34 -18.36 33.33 9.61
CA LEU A 34 -17.13 33.94 10.14
C LEU A 34 -17.42 35.08 11.14
N ARG A 35 -18.43 35.91 10.87
CA ARG A 35 -18.84 36.99 11.80
C ARG A 35 -19.43 36.41 13.07
N THR A 36 -20.24 35.36 12.97
CA THR A 36 -20.84 34.65 14.10
C THR A 36 -19.78 33.95 14.94
N GLU A 37 -18.76 33.35 14.34
CA GLU A 37 -17.63 32.76 15.08
C GLU A 37 -16.91 33.82 15.93
N LEU A 38 -16.68 35.03 15.38
CA LEU A 38 -16.09 36.11 16.16
C LEU A 38 -17.01 36.59 17.28
N THR A 39 -18.33 36.65 17.05
CA THR A 39 -19.31 36.93 18.11
C THR A 39 -19.25 35.88 19.22
N ALA A 40 -19.21 34.59 18.86
CA ALA A 40 -19.14 33.50 19.83
C ALA A 40 -17.81 33.52 20.61
N PHE A 41 -16.70 33.83 19.95
CA PHE A 41 -15.39 33.93 20.60
C PHE A 41 -15.29 35.10 21.58
N LEU A 42 -15.86 36.25 21.23
CA LEU A 42 -15.85 37.44 22.09
C LEU A 42 -16.98 37.45 23.11
N GLU A 43 -17.98 36.59 22.97
CA GLU A 43 -19.21 36.52 23.79
C GLU A 43 -20.09 37.78 23.75
N TYR A 44 -19.89 38.67 22.78
CA TYR A 44 -20.71 39.86 22.60
C TYR A 44 -20.83 40.30 21.13
N ASP A 45 -21.92 40.99 20.80
CA ASP A 45 -22.24 41.42 19.44
C ASP A 45 -21.52 42.69 18.98
N LYS A 46 -21.55 42.96 17.68
CA LYS A 46 -20.96 44.19 17.13
C LYS A 46 -21.68 45.42 17.74
N TYR A 47 -20.90 46.30 18.35
CA TYR A 47 -21.37 47.50 19.08
C TYR A 47 -22.12 47.23 20.39
N ASP A 48 -22.04 46.03 20.94
CA ASP A 48 -22.58 45.76 22.26
C ASP A 48 -21.76 46.49 23.34
N ARG A 49 -22.46 47.04 24.33
CA ARG A 49 -21.86 47.77 25.47
C ARG A 49 -21.01 46.86 26.35
N VAL A 50 -21.31 45.56 26.37
CA VAL A 50 -20.54 44.54 27.11
C VAL A 50 -19.08 44.46 26.60
N GLY A 51 -18.84 44.81 25.32
CA GLY A 51 -17.51 44.82 24.72
C GLY A 51 -16.67 46.07 25.03
N PHE A 52 -17.17 47.06 25.77
CA PHE A 52 -16.37 48.21 26.18
C PHE A 52 -15.50 47.84 27.39
N HIS A 53 -14.19 48.10 27.30
CA HIS A 53 -13.20 47.76 28.34
C HIS A 53 -13.07 46.25 28.67
N SER A 54 -13.54 45.36 27.79
CA SER A 54 -13.44 43.90 27.94
C SER A 54 -12.03 43.31 27.77
N GLY A 55 -11.02 44.14 27.48
CA GLY A 55 -9.63 43.71 27.26
C GLY A 55 -9.32 43.18 25.86
N ASN A 56 -10.31 42.64 25.13
CA ASN A 56 -10.20 42.29 23.71
C ASN A 56 -11.40 42.84 22.92
N SER A 57 -11.13 43.44 21.76
CA SER A 57 -12.15 44.14 20.96
C SER A 57 -12.11 43.76 19.49
N ARG A 58 -13.23 43.86 18.78
CA ARG A 58 -13.28 43.69 17.32
C ARG A 58 -12.39 44.75 16.63
N ASN A 59 -11.53 44.33 15.71
CA ASN A 59 -10.54 45.20 15.04
C ASN A 59 -10.59 45.06 13.51
N GLY A 60 -11.78 45.26 12.94
CA GLY A 60 -12.00 45.22 11.51
C GLY A 60 -11.91 43.81 10.90
N SER A 61 -11.59 43.76 9.62
CA SER A 61 -11.46 42.53 8.83
C SER A 61 -10.41 42.71 7.73
N TYR A 62 -9.98 41.61 7.12
CA TYR A 62 -9.16 41.64 5.91
C TYR A 62 -9.80 40.78 4.83
N ASP A 63 -9.53 41.13 3.58
CA ASP A 63 -10.06 40.40 2.43
C ASP A 63 -9.22 39.14 2.14
N ARG A 64 -9.90 38.04 1.88
CA ARG A 64 -9.31 36.79 1.39
C ARG A 64 -10.20 36.23 0.28
N THR A 65 -9.60 36.02 -0.88
CA THR A 65 -10.26 35.30 -1.98
C THR A 65 -10.08 33.80 -1.80
N VAL A 66 -11.17 33.03 -1.90
CA VAL A 66 -11.17 31.56 -1.86
C VAL A 66 -11.77 31.03 -3.16
N LYS A 67 -11.10 30.08 -3.82
CA LYS A 67 -11.56 29.50 -5.07
C LYS A 67 -12.46 28.30 -4.80
N THR A 68 -13.63 28.26 -5.43
CA THR A 68 -14.60 27.17 -5.33
C THR A 68 -15.08 26.73 -6.70
N GLU A 69 -15.82 25.62 -6.77
CA GLU A 69 -16.44 25.13 -8.02
C GLU A 69 -17.45 26.10 -8.63
N TYR A 70 -17.99 27.02 -7.81
CA TYR A 70 -18.93 28.06 -8.25
C TYR A 70 -18.22 29.38 -8.60
N GLY A 71 -16.89 29.45 -8.53
CA GLY A 71 -16.08 30.64 -8.79
C GLY A 71 -15.32 31.16 -7.57
N GLU A 72 -14.79 32.39 -7.69
CA GLU A 72 -14.05 33.04 -6.61
C GLU A 72 -15.02 33.65 -5.58
N LEU A 73 -14.82 33.29 -4.30
CA LEU A 73 -15.52 33.87 -3.16
C LEU A 73 -14.68 34.97 -2.54
N HIS A 74 -15.26 36.15 -2.35
CA HIS A 74 -14.64 37.26 -1.64
C HIS A 74 -15.04 37.24 -0.17
N LEU A 75 -14.11 36.83 0.70
CA LEU A 75 -14.37 36.66 2.11
C LEU A 75 -13.74 37.77 2.94
N GLN A 76 -14.50 38.27 3.91
CA GLN A 76 -14.05 39.25 4.90
C GLN A 76 -13.75 38.54 6.20
N ILE A 77 -12.48 38.21 6.44
CA ILE A 77 -12.07 37.51 7.65
C ILE A 77 -11.98 38.50 8.81
N PRO A 78 -12.82 38.36 9.84
CA PRO A 78 -12.87 39.32 10.93
C PRO A 78 -11.69 39.11 11.89
N ARG A 79 -11.28 40.19 12.57
CA ARG A 79 -10.14 40.19 13.50
C ARG A 79 -10.53 40.74 14.86
N ASP A 80 -9.88 40.22 15.90
CA ASP A 80 -9.84 40.81 17.23
C ASP A 80 -8.60 41.69 17.39
N ARG A 81 -8.55 42.48 18.46
CA ARG A 81 -7.48 43.45 18.73
C ARG A 81 -6.22 42.79 19.26
N ASN A 82 -6.37 41.69 19.99
CA ASN A 82 -5.24 40.96 20.57
C ASN A 82 -4.66 39.91 19.61
N GLY A 83 -5.35 39.61 18.50
CA GLY A 83 -4.93 38.62 17.51
C GLY A 83 -5.08 37.18 18.00
N GLU A 84 -5.93 36.95 18.99
CA GLU A 84 -6.17 35.65 19.61
C GLU A 84 -7.24 34.83 18.86
N PHE A 85 -8.09 35.50 18.07
CA PHE A 85 -9.14 34.85 17.31
C PHE A 85 -8.55 34.03 16.15
N LYS A 86 -8.89 32.74 16.11
CA LYS A 86 -8.58 31.84 14.98
C LYS A 86 -9.89 31.27 14.44
N GLN A 87 -10.24 31.64 13.21
CA GLN A 87 -11.45 31.12 12.56
C GLN A 87 -11.40 29.60 12.39
N GLN A 88 -12.52 28.93 12.64
CA GLN A 88 -12.65 27.48 12.51
C GLN A 88 -13.24 27.09 11.15
N THR A 89 -14.14 27.93 10.59
CA THR A 89 -14.76 27.68 9.28
C THR A 89 -13.74 27.49 8.17
N LEU A 90 -12.62 28.23 8.23
CA LEU A 90 -11.59 28.27 7.20
C LEU A 90 -10.20 28.26 7.83
N PRO A 91 -9.52 27.10 7.91
CA PRO A 91 -8.18 27.05 8.45
C PRO A 91 -7.26 28.08 7.77
N ALA A 92 -6.43 28.72 8.59
CA ALA A 92 -5.46 29.70 8.12
C ALA A 92 -4.61 29.07 7.00
N TYR A 93 -4.45 29.80 5.88
CA TYR A 93 -3.65 29.40 4.71
C TYR A 93 -4.16 28.28 3.80
N LYS A 94 -5.31 27.64 4.07
CA LYS A 94 -5.88 26.62 3.16
C LYS A 94 -6.57 27.26 1.93
N ARG A 95 -6.04 27.03 0.72
CA ARG A 95 -6.57 27.59 -0.55
C ARG A 95 -7.50 26.65 -1.31
N THR A 96 -7.67 25.41 -0.85
CA THR A 96 -8.44 24.35 -1.53
C THR A 96 -9.20 23.47 -0.53
N ASN A 97 -10.38 22.98 -0.92
CA ASN A 97 -11.15 21.99 -0.16
C ASN A 97 -10.38 20.65 -0.13
N GLY A 98 -10.31 19.99 1.03
CA GLY A 98 -9.57 18.72 1.22
C GLY A 98 -10.04 17.57 0.31
N THR A 99 -11.21 17.69 -0.30
CA THR A 99 -11.76 16.74 -1.26
C THR A 99 -10.95 16.61 -2.56
N LEU A 100 -10.30 17.69 -3.04
CA LEU A 100 -9.49 17.62 -4.26
C LEU A 100 -8.19 16.85 -4.03
N GLU A 101 -7.50 17.13 -2.94
CA GLU A 101 -6.26 16.45 -2.55
C GLU A 101 -6.50 14.96 -2.36
N GLU A 102 -7.57 14.59 -1.62
CA GLU A 102 -8.01 13.20 -1.47
C GLU A 102 -8.34 12.52 -2.81
N THR A 103 -8.98 13.25 -3.73
CA THR A 103 -9.28 12.74 -5.08
C THR A 103 -8.00 12.53 -5.90
N VAL A 104 -7.08 13.49 -5.90
CA VAL A 104 -5.76 13.39 -6.55
C VAL A 104 -4.97 12.21 -6.00
N ILE A 105 -4.96 12.08 -4.66
CA ILE A 105 -4.39 10.93 -3.94
C ILE A 105 -5.03 9.65 -4.48
N HIS A 106 -6.36 9.53 -4.46
CA HIS A 106 -7.06 8.31 -4.91
C HIS A 106 -6.76 7.95 -6.37
N LEU A 107 -6.76 8.93 -7.28
CA LEU A 107 -6.43 8.73 -8.69
C LEU A 107 -4.98 8.26 -8.86
N PHE A 108 -4.05 8.83 -8.11
CA PHE A 108 -2.67 8.36 -8.05
C PHE A 108 -2.58 6.92 -7.53
N GLN A 109 -3.32 6.58 -6.46
CA GLN A 109 -3.46 5.22 -5.94
C GLN A 109 -4.14 4.28 -6.94
N LYS A 110 -4.84 4.76 -7.96
CA LYS A 110 -5.36 3.94 -9.07
C LYS A 110 -4.39 3.83 -10.24
N GLY A 111 -3.20 4.41 -10.12
CA GLY A 111 -2.13 4.30 -11.10
C GLY A 111 -2.32 5.24 -12.29
N ILE A 112 -3.15 6.27 -12.14
CA ILE A 112 -3.31 7.35 -13.12
C ILE A 112 -2.06 8.23 -13.04
N THR A 113 -1.58 8.73 -14.18
CA THR A 113 -0.40 9.59 -14.27
C THR A 113 -0.72 11.02 -13.81
N MET A 114 0.29 11.78 -13.39
CA MET A 114 0.05 13.16 -12.93
C MET A 114 -0.48 14.05 -14.05
N SER A 115 -0.10 13.79 -15.31
CA SER A 115 -0.64 14.48 -16.47
C SER A 115 -2.11 14.16 -16.71
N GLU A 116 -2.49 12.88 -16.66
CA GLU A 116 -3.90 12.47 -16.78
C GLU A 116 -4.75 13.01 -15.61
N ILE A 117 -4.20 13.07 -14.39
CA ILE A 117 -4.88 13.67 -13.24
C ILE A 117 -5.07 15.17 -13.49
N ALA A 118 -4.01 15.88 -13.91
CA ALA A 118 -4.10 17.30 -14.25
C ALA A 118 -5.18 17.56 -15.30
N ASP A 119 -5.18 16.82 -16.41
CA ASP A 119 -6.16 16.94 -17.48
C ASP A 119 -7.59 16.62 -17.00
N LEU A 120 -7.76 15.61 -16.14
CA LEU A 120 -9.05 15.23 -15.58
C LEU A 120 -9.59 16.30 -14.65
N ILE A 121 -8.75 16.81 -13.73
CA ILE A 121 -9.13 17.88 -12.81
C ILE A 121 -9.42 19.16 -13.57
N GLU A 122 -8.67 19.48 -14.62
CA GLU A 122 -8.94 20.64 -15.47
C GLU A 122 -10.31 20.52 -16.16
N LYS A 123 -10.66 19.35 -16.69
CA LYS A 123 -11.99 19.10 -17.29
C LYS A 123 -13.13 19.14 -16.27
N MET A 124 -12.90 18.70 -15.04
CA MET A 124 -13.92 18.64 -13.99
C MET A 124 -14.15 19.99 -13.31
N TYR A 125 -13.08 20.75 -13.06
CA TYR A 125 -13.11 21.97 -12.26
C TYR A 125 -12.80 23.25 -13.06
N GLY A 126 -12.53 23.15 -14.36
CA GLY A 126 -12.31 24.31 -15.24
C GLY A 126 -11.02 25.09 -14.98
N HIS A 127 -10.13 24.59 -14.12
CA HIS A 127 -8.89 25.24 -13.74
C HIS A 127 -7.67 24.45 -14.23
N HIS A 128 -6.73 25.13 -14.87
CA HIS A 128 -5.48 24.52 -15.29
C HIS A 128 -4.60 24.18 -14.09
N TYR A 129 -4.29 22.89 -13.94
CA TYR A 129 -3.36 22.39 -12.94
C TYR A 129 -2.14 21.81 -13.64
N THR A 130 -0.94 22.17 -13.20
CA THR A 130 0.27 21.55 -13.74
C THR A 130 0.49 20.17 -13.13
N PRO A 131 1.14 19.22 -13.84
CA PRO A 131 1.56 17.94 -13.27
C PRO A 131 2.43 18.11 -12.01
N GLN A 132 3.19 19.20 -11.93
CA GLN A 132 4.00 19.55 -10.76
C GLN A 132 3.13 19.90 -9.55
N THR A 133 2.03 20.63 -9.76
CA THR A 133 1.04 20.93 -8.71
C THR A 133 0.41 19.65 -8.17
N MET A 134 0.03 18.70 -9.05
CA MET A 134 -0.50 17.39 -8.65
C MET A 134 0.54 16.57 -7.88
N SER A 135 1.80 16.59 -8.34
CA SER A 135 2.91 15.93 -7.63
C SER A 135 3.14 16.51 -6.23
N ASN A 136 3.04 17.82 -6.08
CA ASN A 136 3.14 18.48 -4.77
C ASN A 136 2.00 18.07 -3.82
N MET A 137 0.77 17.89 -4.32
CA MET A 137 -0.35 17.38 -3.51
C MET A 137 -0.10 15.96 -3.03
N THR A 138 0.67 15.15 -3.77
CA THR A 138 1.08 13.81 -3.33
C THR A 138 2.28 13.78 -2.37
N LYS A 139 2.78 14.92 -1.89
CA LYS A 139 3.85 14.95 -0.87
C LYS A 139 3.42 14.35 0.47
N VAL A 140 2.12 14.32 0.77
CA VAL A 140 1.58 13.61 1.95
C VAL A 140 2.04 12.15 1.98
N PHE A 141 2.21 11.51 0.82
CA PHE A 141 2.73 10.15 0.74
C PHE A 141 4.18 10.00 1.23
N THR A 142 4.99 11.06 1.25
CA THR A 142 6.35 10.97 1.79
C THR A 142 6.32 10.70 3.31
N GLU A 143 5.35 11.28 4.02
CA GLU A 143 5.13 10.98 5.44
C GLU A 143 4.60 9.55 5.61
N GLU A 144 3.68 9.10 4.75
CA GLU A 144 3.18 7.72 4.77
C GLU A 144 4.29 6.70 4.48
N VAL A 145 5.21 6.98 3.56
CA VAL A 145 6.39 6.13 3.30
C VAL A 145 7.26 6.01 4.55
N SER A 146 7.53 7.13 5.21
CA SER A 146 8.32 7.14 6.46
C SER A 146 7.61 6.38 7.58
N ALA A 147 6.29 6.58 7.70
CA ALA A 147 5.46 5.85 8.66
C ALA A 147 5.44 4.34 8.37
N PHE A 148 5.35 3.94 7.10
CA PHE A 148 5.38 2.55 6.70
C PHE A 148 6.71 1.88 7.07
N LYS A 149 7.85 2.55 6.78
CA LYS A 149 9.19 2.03 7.12
C LYS A 149 9.43 1.96 8.63
N LYS A 150 8.83 2.85 9.43
CA LYS A 150 9.02 2.91 10.90
C LYS A 150 7.94 2.18 11.72
N ARG A 151 6.86 1.70 11.10
CA ARG A 151 5.75 1.09 11.85
C ARG A 151 6.22 -0.16 12.59
N LYS A 152 5.76 -0.31 13.82
CA LYS A 152 5.96 -1.54 14.61
C LYS A 152 5.19 -2.69 13.96
N LEU A 153 5.83 -3.85 13.90
CA LEU A 153 5.25 -5.08 13.38
C LEU A 153 4.77 -5.99 14.52
N ASN A 154 3.99 -7.01 14.18
CA ASN A 154 3.60 -8.03 15.16
C ASN A 154 4.83 -8.88 15.53
N SER A 155 4.85 -9.44 16.74
CA SER A 155 5.95 -10.30 17.16
C SER A 155 5.95 -11.66 16.48
N ARG A 156 4.80 -12.17 16.05
CA ARG A 156 4.65 -13.54 15.52
C ARG A 156 4.09 -13.56 14.11
N TYR A 157 4.75 -14.33 13.23
CA TYR A 157 4.27 -14.60 11.87
C TYR A 157 4.36 -16.09 11.55
N ALA A 158 3.25 -16.67 11.10
CA ALA A 158 3.21 -18.08 10.72
C ALA A 158 4.01 -18.34 9.44
N VAL A 159 3.91 -17.44 8.47
CA VAL A 159 4.63 -17.58 7.20
C VAL A 159 5.05 -16.21 6.69
N ILE A 160 6.29 -16.08 6.22
CA ILE A 160 6.76 -14.91 5.49
C ILE A 160 7.20 -15.36 4.08
N TYR A 161 6.58 -14.75 3.07
CA TYR A 161 6.95 -14.92 1.66
C TYR A 161 7.90 -13.80 1.26
N LEU A 162 9.05 -14.18 0.69
CA LEU A 162 10.01 -13.27 0.10
C LEU A 162 9.99 -13.46 -1.41
N ASP A 163 9.73 -12.40 -2.16
CA ASP A 163 9.77 -12.41 -3.62
C ASP A 163 10.27 -11.06 -4.15
N ALA A 164 10.87 -11.09 -5.33
CA ALA A 164 11.40 -9.91 -5.99
C ALA A 164 10.67 -9.65 -7.31
N THR A 165 10.54 -8.38 -7.67
CA THR A 165 9.88 -8.00 -8.91
C THR A 165 10.52 -6.80 -9.57
N TYR A 166 10.69 -6.87 -10.89
CA TYR A 166 11.39 -5.83 -11.63
C TYR A 166 10.45 -4.76 -12.16
N ILE A 167 10.79 -3.49 -11.90
CA ILE A 167 10.06 -2.31 -12.40
C ILE A 167 11.06 -1.32 -13.01
N PRO A 168 10.73 -0.68 -14.16
CA PRO A 168 11.58 0.35 -14.74
C PRO A 168 11.68 1.61 -13.86
N LEU A 169 12.91 1.97 -13.47
CA LEU A 169 13.25 3.15 -12.69
C LEU A 169 14.29 3.98 -13.44
N LYS A 170 14.08 5.30 -13.49
CA LYS A 170 15.04 6.25 -14.00
C LYS A 170 15.91 6.77 -12.86
N ARG A 171 17.22 6.57 -12.98
CA ARG A 171 18.24 7.30 -12.22
C ARG A 171 18.95 8.25 -13.19
N LYS A 172 20.12 7.85 -13.71
CA LYS A 172 20.78 8.50 -14.86
C LYS A 172 20.22 7.94 -16.17
N THR A 173 20.18 6.61 -16.25
CA THR A 173 19.54 5.81 -17.30
C THR A 173 18.26 5.19 -16.75
N VAL A 174 17.43 4.67 -17.65
CA VAL A 174 16.24 3.89 -17.28
C VAL A 174 16.61 2.42 -17.29
N GLU A 175 16.56 1.78 -16.12
CA GLU A 175 16.88 0.38 -15.95
C GLU A 175 15.79 -0.33 -15.14
N LYS A 176 15.69 -1.65 -15.29
CA LYS A 176 14.76 -2.45 -14.51
C LYS A 176 15.43 -2.80 -13.19
N GLU A 177 14.98 -2.19 -12.10
CA GLU A 177 15.48 -2.47 -10.76
C GLU A 177 14.60 -3.51 -10.05
N ALA A 178 15.20 -4.30 -9.17
CA ALA A 178 14.55 -5.29 -8.36
C ALA A 178 13.89 -4.65 -7.14
N ILE A 179 12.59 -4.93 -6.97
CA ILE A 179 11.82 -4.55 -5.79
C ILE A 179 11.61 -5.82 -4.98
N HIS A 180 12.31 -5.90 -3.86
CA HIS A 180 12.22 -6.97 -2.88
C HIS A 180 11.01 -6.70 -2.00
N ILE A 181 10.12 -7.68 -1.85
CA ILE A 181 8.87 -7.53 -1.09
C ILE A 181 8.73 -8.71 -0.12
N ALA A 182 8.56 -8.39 1.16
CA ALA A 182 8.25 -9.35 2.20
C ALA A 182 6.76 -9.27 2.56
N VAL A 183 6.02 -10.39 2.46
CA VAL A 183 4.61 -10.48 2.82
C VAL A 183 4.41 -11.54 3.90
N GLY A 184 3.87 -11.14 5.05
CA GLY A 184 3.63 -12.01 6.20
C GLY A 184 2.18 -12.43 6.35
N ILE A 185 1.96 -13.65 6.83
CA ILE A 185 0.68 -14.13 7.36
C ILE A 185 0.84 -14.35 8.86
N ARG A 186 -0.05 -13.75 9.64
CA ARG A 186 -0.10 -13.88 11.11
C ARG A 186 -0.79 -15.19 11.53
N PRO A 187 -0.69 -15.60 12.80
CA PRO A 187 -1.36 -16.81 13.30
C PRO A 187 -2.88 -16.78 13.11
N ASP A 188 -3.49 -15.59 13.28
CA ASP A 188 -4.92 -15.32 13.02
C ASP A 188 -5.31 -15.41 11.52
N GLY A 189 -4.33 -15.63 10.64
CA GLY A 189 -4.49 -15.73 9.19
C GLY A 189 -4.66 -14.40 8.47
N THR A 190 -4.60 -13.26 9.16
CA THR A 190 -4.49 -11.95 8.51
C THR A 190 -3.13 -11.81 7.83
N LYS A 191 -3.07 -11.01 6.77
CA LYS A 191 -1.82 -10.86 6.00
C LYS A 191 -1.53 -9.41 5.64
N GLU A 192 -0.25 -9.10 5.57
CA GLU A 192 0.25 -7.76 5.34
C GLU A 192 1.63 -7.76 4.68
N VAL A 193 1.95 -6.69 3.96
CA VAL A 193 3.30 -6.41 3.45
C VAL A 193 4.15 -5.86 4.59
N LEU A 194 5.21 -6.56 4.97
CA LEU A 194 6.02 -6.24 6.14
C LEU A 194 7.08 -5.17 5.83
N GLY A 195 7.76 -5.34 4.71
CA GLY A 195 8.88 -4.52 4.30
C GLY A 195 9.17 -4.68 2.81
N TYR A 196 9.97 -3.76 2.29
CA TYR A 196 10.42 -3.77 0.92
C TYR A 196 11.76 -3.05 0.79
N ALA A 197 12.50 -3.34 -0.28
CA ALA A 197 13.67 -2.57 -0.67
C ALA A 197 13.77 -2.49 -2.19
N ILE A 198 14.33 -1.38 -2.67
CA ILE A 198 14.61 -1.13 -4.07
C ILE A 198 16.11 -1.28 -4.25
N ALA A 199 16.54 -2.16 -5.14
CA ALA A 199 17.94 -2.32 -5.46
C ALA A 199 18.13 -2.61 -6.96
N PRO A 200 19.28 -2.23 -7.55
CA PRO A 200 19.54 -2.48 -8.97
C PRO A 200 19.42 -3.96 -9.36
N ASN A 201 19.88 -4.86 -8.49
CA ASN A 201 19.85 -6.30 -8.70
C ASN A 201 19.36 -7.01 -7.43
N GLU A 202 18.92 -8.26 -7.59
CA GLU A 202 18.68 -9.14 -6.44
C GLU A 202 19.97 -9.50 -5.73
N SER A 203 19.99 -9.33 -4.41
CA SER A 203 21.15 -9.67 -3.60
C SER A 203 20.75 -10.21 -2.23
N THR A 204 21.56 -11.12 -1.69
CA THR A 204 21.40 -11.60 -0.31
C THR A 204 21.65 -10.52 0.72
N VAL A 205 22.42 -9.49 0.38
CA VAL A 205 22.69 -8.33 1.24
C VAL A 205 21.41 -7.53 1.45
N THR A 206 20.68 -7.22 0.38
CA THR A 206 19.40 -6.51 0.46
C THR A 206 18.37 -7.29 1.27
N TRP A 207 18.33 -8.62 1.11
CA TRP A 207 17.46 -9.45 1.95
C TRP A 207 17.88 -9.46 3.42
N LYS A 208 19.19 -9.45 3.70
CA LYS A 208 19.70 -9.35 5.07
C LYS A 208 19.22 -8.06 5.73
N GLU A 209 19.38 -6.93 5.05
CA GLU A 209 18.92 -5.61 5.52
C GLU A 209 17.41 -5.60 5.79
N ILE A 210 16.61 -6.19 4.89
CA ILE A 210 15.16 -6.33 5.12
C ILE A 210 14.89 -7.18 6.37
N LEU A 211 15.53 -8.34 6.50
CA LEU A 211 15.29 -9.25 7.63
C LEU A 211 15.69 -8.60 8.97
N GLU A 212 16.80 -7.88 9.01
CA GLU A 212 17.24 -7.09 10.17
C GLU A 212 16.22 -5.97 10.50
N ASP A 213 15.75 -5.21 9.50
CA ASP A 213 14.69 -4.20 9.68
C ASP A 213 13.39 -4.82 10.25
N LEU A 214 12.99 -6.00 9.76
CA LEU A 214 11.82 -6.70 10.30
C LEU A 214 12.02 -7.05 11.79
N SER A 215 13.20 -7.53 12.16
CA SER A 215 13.54 -7.85 13.55
C SER A 215 13.51 -6.61 14.44
N ASP A 216 14.17 -5.53 14.02
CA ASP A 216 14.23 -4.26 14.74
C ASP A 216 12.86 -3.62 14.94
N ARG A 217 11.94 -3.82 13.98
CA ARG A 217 10.56 -3.33 14.05
C ARG A 217 9.63 -4.20 14.91
N GLY A 218 10.14 -5.31 15.46
CA GLY A 218 9.49 -6.10 16.49
C GLY A 218 9.15 -7.53 16.12
N VAL A 219 9.49 -8.01 14.93
CA VAL A 219 9.31 -9.42 14.54
C VAL A 219 10.28 -10.29 15.34
N LYS A 220 9.76 -11.28 16.08
CA LYS A 220 10.56 -12.17 16.92
C LYS A 220 10.50 -13.59 16.39
N ASP A 221 9.30 -14.14 16.31
CA ASP A 221 9.09 -15.55 16.01
C ASP A 221 8.46 -15.70 14.62
N VAL A 222 9.14 -16.46 13.77
CA VAL A 222 8.65 -16.80 12.44
C VAL A 222 8.70 -18.32 12.28
N LEU A 223 7.57 -18.96 11.97
CA LEU A 223 7.55 -20.42 11.80
C LEU A 223 8.14 -20.84 10.45
N LEU A 224 7.85 -20.11 9.37
CA LEU A 224 8.26 -20.49 8.01
C LEU A 224 8.63 -19.29 7.14
N PHE A 225 9.76 -19.38 6.45
CA PHE A 225 10.07 -18.55 5.29
C PHE A 225 9.88 -19.32 3.98
N VAL A 226 9.18 -18.71 3.02
CA VAL A 226 9.02 -19.26 1.66
C VAL A 226 9.69 -18.31 0.67
N THR A 227 10.69 -18.80 -0.06
CA THR A 227 11.47 -17.99 -1.02
C THR A 227 11.66 -18.72 -2.34
N ASP A 228 12.09 -18.00 -3.38
CA ASP A 228 12.44 -18.56 -4.68
C ASP A 228 13.75 -19.39 -4.68
N GLY A 229 14.55 -19.31 -3.61
CA GLY A 229 15.78 -20.06 -3.44
C GLY A 229 17.04 -19.36 -3.93
N LEU A 230 17.11 -18.02 -3.84
CA LEU A 230 18.33 -17.27 -4.08
C LEU A 230 19.52 -17.86 -3.28
N LYS A 231 20.67 -18.03 -3.94
CA LYS A 231 21.85 -18.65 -3.31
C LYS A 231 22.26 -17.88 -2.05
N GLY A 232 22.31 -18.56 -0.90
CA GLY A 232 22.70 -17.98 0.39
C GLY A 232 21.53 -17.38 1.20
N ILE A 233 20.30 -17.31 0.65
CA ILE A 233 19.15 -16.74 1.36
C ILE A 233 18.79 -17.53 2.62
N LYS A 234 18.93 -18.87 2.57
CA LYS A 234 18.68 -19.76 3.71
C LYS A 234 19.59 -19.42 4.90
N ASP A 235 20.87 -19.19 4.63
CA ASP A 235 21.85 -18.85 5.65
C ASP A 235 21.58 -17.45 6.21
N THR A 236 21.22 -16.49 5.36
CA THR A 236 20.81 -15.15 5.78
C THR A 236 19.58 -15.19 6.68
N ILE A 237 18.57 -16.00 6.34
CA ILE A 237 17.36 -16.16 7.14
C ILE A 237 17.72 -16.72 8.51
N HIS A 238 18.46 -17.82 8.59
CA HIS A 238 18.82 -18.43 9.88
C HIS A 238 19.78 -17.57 10.70
N HIS A 239 20.51 -16.64 10.09
CA HIS A 239 21.32 -15.69 10.84
C HIS A 239 20.46 -14.71 11.66
N VAL A 240 19.33 -14.27 11.11
CA VAL A 240 18.41 -13.32 11.77
C VAL A 240 17.31 -14.04 12.56
N PHE A 241 16.79 -15.14 12.02
CA PHE A 241 15.73 -15.97 12.60
C PHE A 241 16.17 -17.44 12.68
N PRO A 242 17.01 -17.81 13.68
CA PRO A 242 17.64 -19.14 13.75
C PRO A 242 16.67 -20.31 13.86
N GLN A 243 15.50 -20.08 14.47
CA GLN A 243 14.48 -21.11 14.71
C GLN A 243 13.47 -21.25 13.56
N ALA A 244 13.52 -20.36 12.56
CA ALA A 244 12.53 -20.37 11.50
C ALA A 244 12.79 -21.50 10.50
N ALA A 245 11.75 -22.24 10.14
CA ALA A 245 11.85 -23.22 9.09
C ALA A 245 11.98 -22.53 7.72
N TYR A 246 12.59 -23.23 6.76
CA TYR A 246 12.83 -22.71 5.42
C TYR A 246 12.21 -23.62 4.36
N GLN A 247 11.49 -23.02 3.42
CA GLN A 247 10.85 -23.70 2.30
C GLN A 247 11.25 -23.05 0.96
N HIS A 248 11.67 -23.88 0.02
CA HIS A 248 11.77 -23.51 -1.38
C HIS A 248 10.39 -23.49 -2.01
N CYS A 249 10.09 -22.40 -2.69
CA CYS A 249 8.84 -22.21 -3.39
C CYS A 249 8.65 -23.24 -4.52
N CYS A 250 7.62 -24.09 -4.41
CA CYS A 250 7.31 -25.12 -5.43
C CYS A 250 7.02 -24.52 -6.81
N VAL A 251 6.41 -23.33 -6.88
CA VAL A 251 6.09 -22.68 -8.16
C VAL A 251 7.35 -22.15 -8.85
N HIS A 252 8.28 -21.54 -8.11
CA HIS A 252 9.58 -21.13 -8.67
C HIS A 252 10.41 -22.32 -9.12
N VAL A 253 10.37 -23.42 -8.36
CA VAL A 253 11.02 -24.68 -8.74
C VAL A 253 10.39 -25.24 -10.02
N SER A 254 9.07 -25.26 -10.13
CA SER A 254 8.37 -25.70 -11.36
C SER A 254 8.73 -24.84 -12.57
N ARG A 255 8.86 -23.51 -12.42
CA ARG A 255 9.33 -22.61 -13.49
C ARG A 255 10.78 -22.90 -13.89
N ASN A 256 11.65 -23.11 -12.91
CA ASN A 256 13.06 -23.47 -13.12
C ASN A 256 13.19 -24.84 -13.83
N ILE A 257 12.29 -25.78 -13.54
CA ILE A 257 12.21 -27.04 -14.28
C ILE A 257 11.84 -26.75 -15.73
N SER A 258 10.74 -26.03 -15.96
CA SER A 258 10.22 -25.71 -17.30
C SER A 258 11.24 -24.99 -18.19
N SER A 259 12.07 -24.11 -17.62
CA SER A 259 13.11 -23.38 -18.37
C SER A 259 14.32 -24.22 -18.76
N LYS A 260 14.57 -25.34 -18.06
CA LYS A 260 15.74 -26.22 -18.26
C LYS A 260 15.46 -27.46 -19.12
N VAL A 261 14.21 -27.67 -19.54
CA VAL A 261 13.80 -28.83 -20.32
C VAL A 261 13.27 -28.43 -21.70
N ARG A 262 13.25 -29.40 -22.62
CA ARG A 262 12.69 -29.22 -23.97
C ARG A 262 11.19 -28.96 -23.89
N VAL A 263 10.66 -28.19 -24.85
CA VAL A 263 9.24 -27.79 -24.88
C VAL A 263 8.30 -28.99 -24.87
N ALA A 264 8.67 -30.07 -25.57
CA ALA A 264 7.89 -31.31 -25.62
C ALA A 264 7.72 -31.97 -24.24
N ASP A 265 8.77 -31.94 -23.42
CA ASP A 265 8.80 -32.65 -22.12
C ASP A 265 8.25 -31.78 -20.98
N ARG A 266 8.10 -30.46 -21.19
CA ARG A 266 7.67 -29.50 -20.16
C ARG A 266 6.40 -29.91 -19.43
N LYS A 267 5.39 -30.37 -20.18
CA LYS A 267 4.09 -30.71 -19.60
C LYS A 267 4.23 -31.92 -18.67
N GLU A 268 4.81 -32.99 -19.18
CA GLU A 268 4.96 -34.25 -18.46
C GLU A 268 5.81 -34.09 -17.20
N ILE A 269 6.98 -33.46 -17.30
CA ILE A 269 7.86 -33.29 -16.14
C ILE A 269 7.25 -32.37 -15.08
N CYS A 270 6.46 -31.36 -15.47
CA CYS A 270 5.78 -30.50 -14.50
C CYS A 270 4.59 -31.21 -13.83
N GLU A 271 3.91 -32.12 -14.54
CA GLU A 271 2.87 -32.98 -13.96
C GLU A 271 3.48 -33.99 -12.98
N ASP A 272 4.60 -34.62 -13.33
CA ASP A 272 5.33 -35.51 -12.42
C ASP A 272 5.87 -34.74 -11.20
N PHE A 273 6.41 -33.53 -11.38
CA PHE A 273 6.84 -32.72 -10.24
C PHE A 273 5.67 -32.32 -9.33
N LYS A 274 4.46 -32.18 -9.90
CA LYS A 274 3.25 -31.83 -9.16
C LYS A 274 2.78 -32.96 -8.24
N THR A 275 3.01 -34.23 -8.59
CA THR A 275 2.66 -35.35 -7.70
C THR A 275 3.46 -35.31 -6.40
N ILE A 276 4.69 -34.79 -6.42
CA ILE A 276 5.56 -34.68 -5.25
C ILE A 276 4.94 -33.75 -4.17
N TYR A 277 4.58 -32.52 -4.54
CA TYR A 277 4.07 -31.54 -3.56
C TYR A 277 2.56 -31.61 -3.34
N GLN A 278 1.84 -32.44 -4.10
CA GLN A 278 0.41 -32.71 -3.91
C GLN A 278 0.13 -34.06 -3.27
N ALA A 279 1.15 -34.82 -2.89
CA ALA A 279 0.97 -36.08 -2.18
C ALA A 279 0.26 -35.86 -0.84
N ASP A 280 -0.40 -36.90 -0.34
CA ASP A 280 -1.20 -36.82 0.88
C ASP A 280 -0.32 -36.78 2.14
N SER A 281 0.88 -37.35 2.07
CA SER A 281 1.82 -37.44 3.19
C SER A 281 3.27 -37.14 2.78
N ARG A 282 4.13 -36.94 3.78
CA ARG A 282 5.57 -36.70 3.55
C ARG A 282 6.25 -37.94 2.97
N GLU A 283 5.86 -39.13 3.41
CA GLU A 283 6.40 -40.40 2.95
C GLU A 283 6.06 -40.63 1.47
N THR A 284 4.79 -40.46 1.10
CA THR A 284 4.33 -40.57 -0.29
C THR A 284 4.97 -39.52 -1.20
N ALA A 285 5.22 -38.31 -0.69
CA ALA A 285 5.98 -37.28 -1.41
C ALA A 285 7.44 -37.69 -1.67
N LEU A 286 8.09 -38.35 -0.70
CA LEU A 286 9.47 -38.83 -0.85
C LEU A 286 9.57 -39.97 -1.88
N GLU A 287 8.60 -40.90 -1.88
CA GLU A 287 8.48 -41.94 -2.91
C GLU A 287 8.28 -41.33 -4.30
N ALA A 288 7.36 -40.38 -4.43
CA ALA A 288 7.13 -39.65 -5.68
C ALA A 288 8.39 -38.89 -6.14
N ARG A 289 9.17 -38.32 -5.21
CA ARG A 289 10.44 -37.63 -5.50
C ARG A 289 11.50 -38.60 -6.02
N LEU A 290 11.59 -39.81 -5.47
CA LEU A 290 12.49 -40.86 -5.95
C LEU A 290 12.08 -41.32 -7.36
N ALA A 291 10.81 -41.62 -7.58
CA ALA A 291 10.28 -42.02 -8.89
C ALA A 291 10.51 -40.94 -9.95
N PHE A 292 10.29 -39.66 -9.60
CA PHE A 292 10.60 -38.52 -10.47
C PHE A 292 12.07 -38.50 -10.86
N SER A 293 12.97 -38.67 -9.88
CA SER A 293 14.41 -38.68 -10.12
C SER A 293 14.80 -39.83 -11.05
N GLU A 294 14.32 -41.05 -10.81
CA GLU A 294 14.63 -42.22 -11.64
C GLU A 294 14.18 -42.04 -13.09
N LYS A 295 12.94 -41.57 -13.30
CA LYS A 295 12.38 -41.35 -14.63
C LYS A 295 13.18 -40.34 -15.45
N TRP A 296 13.56 -39.21 -14.85
CA TRP A 296 14.18 -38.09 -15.55
C TRP A 296 15.71 -38.06 -15.47
N ARG A 297 16.35 -38.99 -14.74
CA ARG A 297 17.81 -39.01 -14.56
C ARG A 297 18.59 -39.20 -15.85
N SER A 298 18.08 -40.01 -16.79
CA SER A 298 18.75 -40.29 -18.07
C SER A 298 18.76 -39.05 -18.98
N SER A 299 17.62 -38.39 -19.12
CA SER A 299 17.45 -37.22 -20.00
C SER A 299 17.94 -35.91 -19.36
N TYR A 300 17.73 -35.74 -18.05
CA TYR A 300 17.94 -34.49 -17.32
C TYR A 300 18.63 -34.70 -15.97
N SER A 301 19.80 -35.35 -15.98
CA SER A 301 20.54 -35.76 -14.77
C SER A 301 20.74 -34.66 -13.71
N LYS A 302 21.16 -33.45 -14.13
CA LYS A 302 21.37 -32.31 -13.23
C LYS A 302 20.08 -31.84 -12.56
N LEU A 303 18.96 -31.89 -13.28
CA LEU A 303 17.66 -31.46 -12.79
C LEU A 303 17.09 -32.49 -11.81
N ALA A 304 17.11 -33.77 -12.19
CA ALA A 304 16.70 -34.87 -11.31
C ALA A 304 17.48 -34.84 -9.99
N LYS A 305 18.82 -34.68 -10.05
CA LYS A 305 19.68 -34.52 -8.88
C LYS A 305 19.29 -33.30 -8.03
N SER A 306 19.08 -32.15 -8.66
CA SER A 306 18.69 -30.92 -7.96
C SER A 306 17.35 -31.02 -7.22
N ILE A 307 16.39 -31.82 -7.72
CA ILE A 307 15.12 -32.04 -7.03
C ILE A 307 15.29 -33.07 -5.91
N LEU A 308 16.06 -34.13 -6.15
CA LEU A 308 16.33 -35.18 -5.18
C LEU A 308 17.09 -34.66 -3.94
N GLU A 309 18.03 -33.73 -4.10
CA GLU A 309 18.83 -33.18 -2.99
C GLU A 309 18.16 -32.01 -2.26
N ASN A 310 17.01 -31.52 -2.76
CA ASN A 310 16.36 -30.34 -2.21
C ASN A 310 15.34 -30.71 -1.13
N ASP A 311 15.81 -30.87 0.09
CA ASP A 311 14.96 -31.21 1.24
C ASP A 311 14.04 -30.08 1.68
N ASN A 312 14.38 -28.83 1.33
CA ASN A 312 13.54 -27.66 1.63
C ASN A 312 12.26 -27.58 0.75
N LEU A 313 12.01 -28.56 -0.13
CA LEU A 313 10.78 -28.62 -0.93
C LEU A 313 9.58 -29.15 -0.14
N LEU A 314 9.82 -29.90 0.94
CA LEU A 314 8.79 -30.67 1.64
C LEU A 314 8.55 -30.16 3.07
N THR A 315 9.19 -29.06 3.48
CA THR A 315 9.05 -28.47 4.82
C THR A 315 7.60 -28.14 5.16
N PHE A 316 6.79 -27.77 4.16
CA PHE A 316 5.36 -27.47 4.36
C PHE A 316 4.53 -28.68 4.86
N TYR A 317 5.01 -29.93 4.72
CA TYR A 317 4.31 -31.10 5.29
C TYR A 317 4.32 -31.10 6.82
N ASP A 318 5.26 -30.40 7.46
CA ASP A 318 5.34 -30.26 8.92
C ASP A 318 4.27 -29.28 9.46
N PHE A 319 3.49 -28.66 8.57
CA PHE A 319 2.42 -27.73 8.89
C PHE A 319 1.02 -28.35 8.73
N PRO A 320 -0.01 -27.76 9.38
CA PRO A 320 -1.38 -28.26 9.34
C PRO A 320 -1.92 -28.42 7.92
N LEU A 321 -2.64 -29.52 7.68
CA LEU A 321 -3.17 -29.90 6.36
C LEU A 321 -4.00 -28.77 5.72
N SER A 322 -4.77 -28.04 6.53
CA SER A 322 -5.64 -26.95 6.09
C SER A 322 -4.89 -25.80 5.41
N ILE A 323 -3.61 -25.56 5.76
CA ILE A 323 -2.81 -24.46 5.20
C ILE A 323 -1.79 -24.89 4.15
N ARG A 324 -1.48 -26.19 4.02
CA ARG A 324 -0.45 -26.70 3.08
C ARG A 324 -0.62 -26.17 1.66
N ARG A 325 -1.86 -26.09 1.16
CA ARG A 325 -2.18 -25.53 -0.17
C ARG A 325 -1.74 -24.08 -0.34
N SER A 326 -1.80 -23.29 0.73
CA SER A 326 -1.31 -21.91 0.72
C SER A 326 0.21 -21.85 0.77
N LEU A 327 0.88 -22.81 1.41
CA LEU A 327 2.34 -22.85 1.54
C LEU A 327 3.04 -23.23 0.24
N TYR A 328 2.56 -24.26 -0.47
CA TYR A 328 3.16 -24.66 -1.75
C TYR A 328 2.69 -23.81 -2.95
N SER A 329 1.72 -22.91 -2.75
CA SER A 329 1.22 -21.99 -3.78
C SER A 329 1.79 -20.58 -3.60
N THR A 330 2.17 -19.94 -4.70
CA THR A 330 2.59 -18.52 -4.73
C THR A 330 1.49 -17.57 -5.12
N ASN A 331 0.24 -18.04 -5.26
CA ASN A 331 -0.87 -17.22 -5.74
C ASN A 331 -1.01 -15.91 -4.95
N LEU A 332 -0.67 -15.91 -3.65
CA LEU A 332 -0.72 -14.73 -2.81
C LEU A 332 0.25 -13.64 -3.28
N ILE A 333 1.54 -13.95 -3.36
CA ILE A 333 2.58 -12.97 -3.68
C ILE A 333 2.63 -12.66 -5.18
N GLU A 334 2.32 -13.63 -6.05
CA GLU A 334 2.26 -13.41 -7.49
C GLU A 334 1.07 -12.57 -7.92
N SER A 335 -0.11 -12.80 -7.31
CA SER A 335 -1.27 -11.96 -7.57
C SER A 335 -1.00 -10.52 -7.15
N PHE A 336 -0.28 -10.33 -6.05
CA PHE A 336 0.14 -9.02 -5.58
C PHE A 336 1.16 -8.36 -6.52
N ASN A 337 2.25 -9.07 -6.87
CA ASN A 337 3.26 -8.61 -7.82
C ASN A 337 2.65 -8.29 -9.20
N LYS A 338 1.67 -9.08 -9.64
CA LYS A 338 0.90 -8.82 -10.86
C LYS A 338 0.07 -7.54 -10.75
N GLN A 339 -0.55 -7.27 -9.60
CA GLN A 339 -1.26 -6.02 -9.38
C GLN A 339 -0.31 -4.82 -9.43
N ILE A 340 0.82 -4.87 -8.72
CA ILE A 340 1.85 -3.81 -8.77
C ILE A 340 2.27 -3.55 -10.21
N LYS A 341 2.63 -4.61 -10.97
CA LYS A 341 3.02 -4.52 -12.38
C LYS A 341 1.91 -3.97 -13.28
N LYS A 342 0.65 -4.34 -13.05
CA LYS A 342 -0.49 -3.82 -13.83
C LYS A 342 -0.57 -2.30 -13.75
N TYR A 343 -0.38 -1.74 -12.56
CA TYR A 343 -0.47 -0.30 -12.34
C TYR A 343 0.83 0.43 -12.67
N SER A 344 1.99 -0.18 -12.49
CA SER A 344 3.27 0.43 -12.87
C SER A 344 3.44 0.52 -14.39
N ARG A 345 2.95 -0.47 -15.15
CA ARG A 345 3.00 -0.45 -16.63
C ARG A 345 2.31 0.76 -17.25
N ARG A 346 1.27 1.31 -16.62
CA ARG A 346 0.59 2.53 -17.07
C ARG A 346 1.47 3.78 -16.96
N LYS A 347 2.44 3.77 -16.05
CA LYS A 347 3.37 4.89 -15.83
C LYS A 347 4.60 4.79 -16.72
N GLU A 348 4.78 3.68 -17.44
CA GLU A 348 5.96 3.30 -18.25
C GLU A 348 7.28 3.22 -17.46
N GLN A 349 7.66 4.31 -16.79
CA GLN A 349 8.85 4.43 -15.95
C GLN A 349 8.60 5.36 -14.76
N PHE A 350 9.30 5.12 -13.65
CA PHE A 350 9.38 6.07 -12.55
C PHE A 350 10.54 7.05 -12.77
N GLN A 351 10.31 8.34 -12.55
CA GLN A 351 11.32 9.39 -12.81
C GLN A 351 12.43 9.45 -11.75
N ASN A 352 12.14 8.98 -10.54
CA ASN A 352 13.07 8.89 -9.43
C ASN A 352 12.56 7.88 -8.39
N GLU A 353 13.43 7.51 -7.45
CA GLU A 353 13.16 6.51 -6.41
C GLU A 353 12.02 6.94 -5.47
N GLU A 354 11.95 8.23 -5.11
CA GLU A 354 10.89 8.75 -4.24
C GLU A 354 9.50 8.57 -4.85
N SER A 355 9.36 8.80 -6.16
CA SER A 355 8.12 8.58 -6.89
C SER A 355 7.70 7.11 -6.87
N MET A 356 8.68 6.20 -6.94
CA MET A 356 8.43 4.76 -6.85
C MET A 356 8.05 4.35 -5.43
N ASP A 357 8.74 4.87 -4.42
CA ASP A 357 8.43 4.65 -3.00
C ASP A 357 6.98 5.02 -2.68
N ARG A 358 6.55 6.24 -3.04
CA ARG A 358 5.16 6.69 -2.81
C ARG A 358 4.14 5.78 -3.50
N PHE A 359 4.44 5.34 -4.73
CA PHE A 359 3.57 4.42 -5.45
C PHE A 359 3.50 3.05 -4.78
N LEU A 360 4.63 2.49 -4.35
CA LEU A 360 4.70 1.18 -3.71
C LEU A 360 3.97 1.19 -2.37
N VAL A 361 4.29 2.14 -1.50
CA VAL A 361 3.65 2.24 -0.17
C VAL A 361 2.14 2.45 -0.29
N SER A 362 1.69 3.31 -1.21
CA SER A 362 0.25 3.45 -1.50
C SER A 362 -0.42 2.10 -1.84
N ARG A 363 0.25 1.25 -2.62
CA ARG A 363 -0.25 -0.10 -2.94
C ARG A 363 -0.22 -1.02 -1.73
N PHE A 364 0.82 -0.90 -0.90
CA PHE A 364 1.02 -1.72 0.28
C PHE A 364 -0.05 -1.41 1.33
N ASP A 365 -0.35 -0.14 1.56
CA ASP A 365 -1.39 0.27 2.50
C ASP A 365 -2.78 -0.16 2.04
N THR A 366 -3.09 0.02 0.75
CA THR A 366 -4.35 -0.49 0.18
C THR A 366 -4.47 -2.01 0.36
N TYR A 367 -3.36 -2.74 0.17
CA TYR A 367 -3.31 -4.19 0.38
C TYR A 367 -3.52 -4.54 1.84
N ASN A 368 -2.77 -3.91 2.74
CA ASN A 368 -2.81 -4.15 4.18
C ASN A 368 -4.21 -3.87 4.72
N GLN A 369 -4.80 -2.71 4.45
CA GLN A 369 -6.16 -2.37 4.88
C GLN A 369 -7.19 -3.42 4.43
N LYS A 370 -7.08 -3.89 3.18
CA LYS A 370 -8.01 -4.89 2.63
C LYS A 370 -7.87 -6.26 3.32
N PHE A 371 -6.67 -6.64 3.75
CA PHE A 371 -6.38 -7.98 4.25
C PHE A 371 -6.19 -8.08 5.77
N LEU A 372 -6.16 -6.95 6.48
CA LEU A 372 -6.28 -6.90 7.93
C LEU A 372 -7.64 -7.38 8.43
N THR A 373 -8.68 -7.29 7.60
CA THR A 373 -10.05 -7.73 7.92
C THR A 373 -10.42 -9.08 7.34
N ARG A 374 -9.46 -9.78 6.69
CA ARG A 374 -9.73 -11.03 5.96
C ARG A 374 -8.76 -12.12 6.38
N ILE A 375 -9.33 -13.26 6.76
CA ILE A 375 -8.56 -14.44 7.12
C ILE A 375 -8.15 -15.19 5.85
N HIS A 376 -6.87 -15.55 5.75
CA HIS A 376 -6.37 -16.37 4.66
C HIS A 376 -6.92 -17.80 4.74
N ARG A 377 -7.21 -18.39 3.58
CA ARG A 377 -7.83 -19.70 3.50
C ARG A 377 -7.03 -20.75 4.28
N GLY A 378 -7.73 -21.51 5.13
CA GLY A 378 -7.16 -22.58 5.94
C GLY A 378 -6.62 -22.14 7.30
N PHE A 379 -6.19 -20.88 7.45
CA PHE A 379 -5.51 -20.41 8.66
C PHE A 379 -6.44 -20.37 9.88
N GLN A 380 -7.72 -20.06 9.69
CA GLN A 380 -8.71 -20.13 10.78
C GLN A 380 -8.83 -21.53 11.41
N GLN A 381 -8.65 -22.58 10.60
CA GLN A 381 -8.72 -23.96 11.08
C GLN A 381 -7.41 -24.41 11.74
N ALA A 382 -6.29 -23.78 11.36
CA ALA A 382 -4.95 -24.12 11.83
C ALA A 382 -4.51 -23.31 13.06
N GLU A 383 -5.27 -22.30 13.49
CA GLU A 383 -4.87 -21.34 14.53
C GLU A 383 -4.35 -22.02 15.81
N ALA A 384 -5.10 -22.97 16.36
CA ALA A 384 -4.71 -23.69 17.58
C ALA A 384 -3.45 -24.55 17.40
N GLU A 385 -3.22 -25.11 16.21
CA GLU A 385 -2.01 -25.87 15.90
C GLU A 385 -0.81 -24.93 15.73
N LEU A 386 -1.00 -23.79 15.06
CA LEU A 386 0.03 -22.78 14.87
C LEU A 386 0.48 -22.17 16.21
N GLU A 387 -0.43 -21.87 17.13
CA GLU A 387 -0.06 -21.37 18.47
C GLU A 387 0.79 -22.40 19.23
N LYS A 388 0.43 -23.69 19.20
CA LYS A 388 1.25 -24.76 19.78
C LYS A 388 2.64 -24.85 19.12
N MET A 389 2.75 -24.57 17.82
CA MET A 389 4.05 -24.52 17.15
C MET A 389 4.88 -23.34 17.63
N PHE A 390 4.29 -22.17 17.90
CA PHE A 390 5.00 -21.02 18.50
C PHE A 390 5.49 -21.28 19.92
N GLU A 391 4.69 -21.97 20.74
CA GLU A 391 5.10 -22.36 22.11
C GLU A 391 6.34 -23.26 22.10
N ARG A 392 6.53 -24.06 21.05
CA ARG A 392 7.73 -24.91 20.88
C ARG A 392 8.97 -24.14 20.42
N LEU A 393 8.81 -22.95 19.85
CA LEU A 393 9.94 -22.08 19.48
C LEU A 393 10.48 -21.30 20.68
N THR A 394 9.67 -21.12 21.72
CA THR A 394 9.99 -20.31 22.91
C THR A 394 10.58 -21.14 24.05
N ASN A 395 10.44 -22.46 24.01
CA ASN A 395 11.10 -23.43 24.90
C ASN A 395 12.33 -24.01 24.20
#